data_AF-A0A1J8QGQ4-F1
#
_entry.id   AF-A0A1J8QGQ4-F1
#
_cell.length_a   1.000
_cell.length_b   1.000
_cell.length_c   1.000
_cell.angle_alpha   90.00
_cell.angle_beta   90.00
_cell.angle_gamma   90.00
#
_symmetry.space_group_name_H-M   'P 1'
#
loop_
_entity.id
_entity.type
_entity.pdbx_description
1 polymer ?
#
loop_
_entity_poly.entity_id
_entity_poly.type
_entity_poly.pdbx_seq_one_letter_code
_entity_poly.pdbx_strand_id
1 'polypeptide(L)'
;MVSKIVSNLALASGRWERIVFGISDHTDNANGDPFAGYTGRKKSYVAAPVDNFLDILFQPWKNIINDAAESYLWLFCCGAIINNQDSFSRLKASVVCHQLSAAIAFNAPRFQPSFTAHLLLAFAEHVLIECFPIQKAFPHMLGQSY
;
A
#
# COMPACT_ATOMS: atom_id res chain seq x y z
N MET A 1 0.99 -13.19 -16.97
CA MET A 1 2.33 -12.80 -16.47
C MET A 1 2.37 -12.82 -14.94
N VAL A 2 1.45 -12.12 -14.25
CA VAL A 2 1.32 -12.13 -12.78
C VAL A 2 1.20 -13.54 -12.19
N SER A 3 0.35 -14.41 -12.76
CA SER A 3 0.16 -15.78 -12.23
C SER A 3 1.44 -16.63 -12.22
N LYS A 4 2.33 -16.43 -13.21
CA LYS A 4 3.62 -17.16 -13.29
C LYS A 4 4.60 -16.68 -12.21
N ILE A 5 4.61 -15.39 -11.90
CA ILE A 5 5.47 -14.84 -10.84
C ILE A 5 4.95 -15.31 -9.48
N VAL A 6 3.65 -15.14 -9.22
CA VAL A 6 2.98 -15.58 -7.99
C VAL A 6 3.24 -17.06 -7.74
N SER A 7 3.04 -17.92 -8.74
CA SER A 7 3.22 -19.36 -8.58
C SER A 7 4.65 -19.73 -8.25
N ASN A 8 5.65 -19.09 -8.88
CA ASN A 8 7.06 -19.37 -8.59
C ASN A 8 7.47 -18.87 -7.21
N LEU A 9 6.97 -17.71 -6.77
CA LEU A 9 7.27 -17.17 -5.45
C LEU A 9 6.56 -17.93 -4.33
N ALA A 10 5.35 -18.43 -4.56
CA ALA A 10 4.63 -19.30 -3.62
C ALA A 10 5.28 -20.69 -3.49
N LEU A 11 5.99 -21.15 -4.53
CA LEU A 11 6.75 -22.41 -4.52
C LEU A 11 8.17 -22.26 -3.98
N ALA A 12 8.64 -21.03 -3.73
CA ALA A 12 9.94 -20.81 -3.13
C ALA A 12 9.95 -21.41 -1.72
N SER A 13 10.88 -22.34 -1.47
CA SER A 13 11.02 -22.99 -0.16
C SER A 13 11.62 -21.99 0.85
N GLY A 14 10.75 -21.33 1.60
CA GLY A 14 11.14 -20.38 2.65
C GLY A 14 9.93 -19.61 3.18
N ARG A 15 9.99 -19.16 4.44
CA ARG A 15 8.99 -18.25 4.99
C ARG A 15 9.43 -16.82 4.68
N TRP A 16 8.51 -16.01 4.16
CA TRP A 16 8.79 -14.59 3.93
C TRP A 16 8.87 -13.89 5.28
N GLU A 17 9.98 -13.21 5.59
CA GLU A 17 10.03 -12.41 6.82
C GLU A 17 9.19 -11.13 6.68
N ARG A 18 9.38 -10.41 5.57
CA ARG A 18 8.71 -9.14 5.31
C ARG A 18 8.27 -9.03 3.87
N ILE A 19 7.05 -8.55 3.65
CA ILE A 19 6.54 -8.18 2.34
C ILE A 19 6.20 -6.70 2.33
N VAL A 20 6.58 -6.01 1.26
CA VAL A 20 6.27 -4.59 1.09
C VAL A 20 5.51 -4.41 -0.22
N PHE A 21 4.30 -3.88 -0.12
CA PHE A 21 3.50 -3.44 -1.26
C PHE A 21 3.61 -1.93 -1.39
N GLY A 22 4.20 -1.45 -2.48
CA GLY A 22 4.16 -0.04 -2.85
C GLY A 22 3.13 0.17 -3.97
N ILE A 23 2.08 0.95 -3.70
CA ILE A 23 1.06 1.32 -4.69
C ILE A 23 1.14 2.83 -4.91
N SER A 24 1.36 3.24 -6.14
CA SER A 24 1.32 4.65 -6.55
C SER A 24 0.18 4.86 -7.53
N ASP A 25 -0.76 5.71 -7.17
CA ASP A 25 -1.92 6.03 -8.00
C ASP A 25 -2.51 7.41 -7.65
N HIS A 26 -3.36 7.93 -8.52
CA HIS A 26 -4.20 9.07 -8.22
C HIS A 26 -5.51 8.61 -7.57
N THR A 27 -6.06 9.48 -6.72
CA THR A 27 -7.39 9.30 -6.12
C THR A 27 -8.33 10.35 -6.67
N ASP A 28 -9.59 9.98 -6.86
CA ASP A 28 -10.64 10.91 -7.24
C ASP A 28 -10.97 11.83 -6.05
N ASN A 29 -10.85 13.14 -6.25
CA ASN A 29 -11.11 14.13 -5.21
C ASN A 29 -12.59 14.20 -4.79
N ALA A 30 -13.51 13.67 -5.61
CA ALA A 30 -14.94 13.70 -5.32
C ALA A 30 -15.35 12.59 -4.32
N ASN A 31 -14.85 11.37 -4.50
CA ASN A 31 -15.23 10.21 -3.68
C ASN A 31 -14.11 9.66 -2.80
N GLY A 32 -12.84 10.03 -3.04
CA GLY A 32 -11.67 9.57 -2.27
C GLY A 32 -11.05 8.26 -2.78
N ASP A 33 -11.67 7.61 -3.77
CA ASP A 33 -11.32 6.27 -4.22
C ASP A 33 -10.20 6.30 -5.30
N PRO A 34 -9.33 5.26 -5.37
CA PRO A 34 -8.27 5.16 -6.36
C PRO A 34 -8.81 4.92 -7.78
N PHE A 35 -8.09 5.41 -8.79
CA PHE A 35 -8.46 5.22 -10.19
C PHE A 35 -8.08 3.83 -10.71
N ALA A 36 -9.09 3.00 -11.01
CA ALA A 36 -8.87 1.65 -11.52
C ALA A 36 -8.72 1.57 -13.05
N GLY A 37 -8.93 2.67 -13.76
CA GLY A 37 -8.78 2.73 -15.21
C GLY A 37 -9.60 3.83 -15.87
N TYR A 38 -10.00 3.59 -17.11
CA TYR A 38 -10.79 4.52 -17.91
C TYR A 38 -11.81 3.80 -18.78
N THR A 39 -12.93 4.46 -19.08
CA THR A 39 -14.01 3.94 -19.93
C THR A 39 -14.31 4.86 -21.12
N GLY A 40 -14.90 4.27 -22.16
CA GLY A 40 -15.40 4.97 -23.35
C GLY A 40 -14.32 5.51 -24.30
N ARG A 41 -14.76 6.01 -25.47
CA ARG A 41 -13.87 6.54 -26.51
C ARG A 41 -13.11 7.81 -26.11
N LYS A 42 -13.65 8.58 -25.14
CA LYS A 42 -13.05 9.82 -24.63
C LYS A 42 -12.21 9.63 -23.34
N LYS A 43 -11.97 8.38 -22.91
CA LYS A 43 -11.20 8.02 -21.69
C LYS A 43 -11.65 8.80 -20.45
N SER A 44 -12.86 8.54 -19.97
CA SER A 44 -13.25 9.01 -18.63
C SER A 44 -12.62 8.10 -17.59
N TYR A 45 -11.83 8.66 -16.67
CA TYR A 45 -11.29 7.90 -15.56
C TYR A 45 -12.41 7.34 -14.68
N VAL A 46 -12.20 6.14 -14.14
CA VAL A 46 -13.15 5.46 -13.26
C VAL A 46 -12.43 5.11 -11.97
N ALA A 47 -12.94 5.64 -10.86
CA ALA A 47 -12.51 5.25 -9.53
C ALA A 47 -13.22 3.96 -9.10
N ALA A 48 -12.52 3.12 -8.33
CA ALA A 48 -13.09 1.92 -7.74
C ALA A 48 -13.02 2.01 -6.22
N PRO A 49 -14.06 1.58 -5.49
CA PRO A 49 -14.02 1.53 -4.03
C PRO A 49 -12.73 0.90 -3.51
N VAL A 50 -12.12 1.53 -2.49
CA VAL A 50 -10.80 1.12 -1.96
C VAL A 50 -10.73 -0.37 -1.66
N ASP A 51 -11.79 -0.93 -1.08
CA ASP A 51 -11.92 -2.35 -0.76
C ASP A 51 -11.87 -3.22 -2.02
N ASN A 52 -12.70 -2.92 -3.01
CA ASN A 52 -12.67 -3.64 -4.29
C ASN A 52 -11.30 -3.53 -4.98
N PHE A 53 -10.68 -2.35 -4.92
CA PHE A 53 -9.36 -2.11 -5.52
C PHE A 53 -8.29 -2.97 -4.84
N LEU A 54 -8.21 -2.95 -3.51
CA LEU A 54 -7.23 -3.72 -2.75
C LEU A 54 -7.51 -5.22 -2.79
N ASP A 55 -8.77 -5.64 -2.82
CA ASP A 55 -9.14 -7.04 -2.98
C ASP A 55 -8.58 -7.59 -4.30
N ILE A 56 -8.81 -6.90 -5.42
CA ILE A 56 -8.29 -7.34 -6.72
C ILE A 56 -6.76 -7.42 -6.70
N LEU A 57 -6.09 -6.45 -6.07
CA LEU A 57 -4.63 -6.40 -6.03
C LEU A 57 -4.01 -7.45 -5.11
N PHE A 58 -4.59 -7.73 -3.95
CA PHE A 58 -4.01 -8.62 -2.94
C PHE A 58 -4.46 -10.06 -3.02
N GLN A 59 -5.62 -10.35 -3.63
CA GLN A 59 -6.11 -11.73 -3.80
C GLN A 59 -5.05 -12.69 -4.41
N PRO A 60 -4.30 -12.31 -5.45
CA PRO A 60 -3.24 -13.17 -5.99
C PRO A 60 -2.10 -13.47 -5.00
N TRP A 61 -1.89 -12.63 -4.00
CA TRP A 61 -0.77 -12.70 -3.05
C TRP A 61 -1.19 -13.19 -1.66
N LYS A 62 -2.47 -13.50 -1.46
CA LYS A 62 -3.05 -13.83 -0.15
C LYS A 62 -2.25 -14.87 0.64
N ASN A 63 -1.82 -15.95 -0.01
CA ASN A 63 -1.04 -17.00 0.66
C ASN A 63 0.30 -16.46 1.15
N ILE A 64 1.01 -15.72 0.29
CA ILE A 64 2.32 -15.14 0.62
C ILE A 64 2.18 -14.11 1.75
N ILE A 65 1.12 -13.29 1.74
CA ILE A 65 0.79 -12.36 2.82
C ILE A 65 0.55 -13.10 4.14
N ASN A 66 -0.26 -14.16 4.14
CA ASN A 66 -0.57 -14.94 5.35
C ASN A 66 0.64 -15.69 5.91
N ASP A 67 1.56 -16.11 5.05
CA ASP A 67 2.75 -16.85 5.45
C ASP A 67 3.87 -15.91 5.96
N ALA A 68 3.80 -14.61 5.64
CA ALA A 68 4.79 -13.64 6.05
C ALA A 68 4.74 -13.36 7.55
N ALA A 69 5.91 -13.07 8.16
CA ALA A 69 5.92 -12.59 9.54
C ALA A 69 5.36 -11.16 9.65
N GLU A 70 5.72 -10.31 8.69
CA GLU A 70 5.19 -8.95 8.58
C GLU A 70 4.85 -8.59 7.12
N SER A 71 3.81 -7.79 6.92
CA SER A 71 3.41 -7.27 5.62
C SER A 71 3.02 -5.79 5.70
N TYR A 72 3.55 -5.00 4.79
CA TYR A 72 3.46 -3.54 4.82
C TYR A 72 2.86 -3.00 3.54
N LEU A 73 1.93 -2.06 3.67
CA LEU A 73 1.36 -1.32 2.56
C LEU A 73 1.83 0.13 2.60
N TRP A 74 2.45 0.58 1.51
CA TRP A 74 2.73 1.98 1.23
C TRP A 74 1.78 2.47 0.12
N LEU A 75 0.89 3.38 0.49
CA LEU A 75 -0.02 4.07 -0.45
C LEU A 75 0.54 5.44 -0.80
N PHE A 76 1.20 5.50 -1.95
CA PHE A 76 1.73 6.71 -2.58
C PHE A 76 0.63 7.41 -3.39
N CYS A 77 -0.49 7.69 -2.72
CA CYS A 77 -1.68 8.28 -3.34
C CYS A 77 -1.92 9.71 -2.84
N CYS A 78 -2.74 10.46 -3.58
CA CYS A 78 -3.23 11.75 -3.10
C CYS A 78 -4.13 11.55 -1.86
N GLY A 79 -4.19 12.58 -1.02
CA GLY A 79 -4.81 12.49 0.30
C GLY A 79 -6.33 12.35 0.31
N ALA A 80 -7.00 12.32 -0.84
CA ALA A 80 -8.45 12.17 -0.89
C ALA A 80 -8.91 10.86 -0.23
N ILE A 81 -8.13 9.78 -0.34
CA ILE A 81 -8.41 8.50 0.33
C ILE A 81 -8.39 8.60 1.86
N ILE A 82 -7.60 9.52 2.42
CA ILE A 82 -7.48 9.75 3.87
C ILE A 82 -8.47 10.81 4.35
N ASN A 83 -8.70 11.84 3.53
CA ASN A 83 -9.55 12.97 3.87
C ASN A 83 -11.05 12.66 3.65
N ASN A 84 -11.39 11.63 2.87
CA ASN A 84 -12.75 11.11 2.75
C ASN A 84 -13.00 10.02 3.81
N GLN A 85 -14.02 10.22 4.63
CA GLN A 85 -14.32 9.32 5.76
C GLN A 85 -14.71 7.90 5.33
N ASP A 86 -15.45 7.76 4.22
CA ASP A 86 -15.92 6.46 3.74
C ASP A 86 -14.75 5.67 3.13
N SER A 87 -13.96 6.29 2.25
CA SER A 87 -12.76 5.66 1.67
C SER A 87 -11.74 5.31 2.74
N PHE A 88 -11.53 6.17 3.75
CA PHE A 88 -10.63 5.87 4.86
C PHE A 88 -11.14 4.71 5.72
N SER A 89 -12.46 4.62 5.93
CA SER A 89 -13.06 3.50 6.66
C SER A 89 -12.90 2.18 5.90
N ARG A 90 -13.10 2.18 4.58
CA ARG A 90 -12.85 1.02 3.71
C ARG A 90 -11.37 0.64 3.72
N LEU A 91 -10.45 1.60 3.62
CA LEU A 91 -9.01 1.34 3.71
C LEU A 91 -8.64 0.59 4.99
N LYS A 92 -9.11 1.06 6.15
CA LYS A 92 -8.86 0.39 7.44
C LYS A 92 -9.42 -1.03 7.45
N ALA A 93 -10.64 -1.21 6.96
CA ALA A 93 -11.28 -2.53 6.89
C ALA A 93 -10.48 -3.48 5.97
N SER A 94 -9.99 -3.00 4.83
CA SER A 94 -9.15 -3.79 3.91
C SER A 94 -7.81 -4.17 4.51
N VAL A 95 -7.13 -3.25 5.22
CA VAL A 95 -5.86 -3.55 5.92
C VAL A 95 -6.06 -4.70 6.91
N VAL A 96 -7.15 -4.68 7.68
CA VAL A 96 -7.49 -5.77 8.61
C VAL A 96 -7.87 -7.06 7.85
N CYS A 97 -8.70 -6.96 6.81
CA CYS A 97 -9.18 -8.11 6.05
C CYS A 97 -8.04 -8.88 5.35
N HIS A 98 -7.05 -8.15 4.82
CA HIS A 98 -5.86 -8.71 4.19
C HIS A 98 -4.73 -9.03 5.17
N GLN A 99 -4.96 -8.87 6.48
CA GLN A 99 -3.97 -9.17 7.54
C GLN A 99 -2.65 -8.42 7.35
N LEU A 100 -2.71 -7.18 6.84
CA LEU A 100 -1.54 -6.34 6.69
C LEU A 100 -1.09 -5.84 8.07
N SER A 101 0.21 -5.96 8.36
CA SER A 101 0.79 -5.55 9.65
C SER A 101 0.78 -4.03 9.85
N ALA A 102 0.97 -3.26 8.79
CA ALA A 102 0.80 -1.81 8.81
C ALA A 102 0.49 -1.24 7.42
N ALA A 103 -0.14 -0.07 7.40
CA ALA A 103 -0.33 0.73 6.20
C ALA A 103 0.13 2.17 6.45
N ILE A 104 0.92 2.70 5.52
CA ILE A 104 1.38 4.07 5.49
C ILE A 104 0.70 4.77 4.33
N ALA A 105 0.01 5.88 4.63
CA ALA A 105 -0.69 6.69 3.65
C ALA A 105 -0.63 8.16 4.08
N PHE A 106 -0.88 9.06 3.13
CA PHE A 106 -0.65 10.50 3.32
C PHE A 106 -1.95 11.26 3.10
N ASN A 107 -2.18 12.31 3.90
CA ASN A 107 -3.34 13.20 3.76
C ASN A 107 -3.07 14.40 2.82
N ALA A 108 -1.90 14.44 2.17
CA ALA A 108 -1.49 15.55 1.30
C ALA A 108 -2.34 15.62 0.02
N PRO A 109 -3.00 16.76 -0.29
CA PRO A 109 -3.89 16.87 -1.45
C PRO A 109 -3.22 16.62 -2.80
N ARG A 110 -1.94 16.96 -2.92
CA ARG A 110 -1.12 16.77 -4.13
C ARG A 110 0.16 16.03 -3.77
N PHE A 111 -0.03 14.80 -3.29
CA PHE A 111 1.08 13.97 -2.87
C PHE A 111 2.05 13.71 -4.03
N GLN A 112 3.35 13.87 -3.77
CA GLN A 112 4.41 13.54 -4.72
C GLN A 112 5.29 12.45 -4.08
N PRO A 113 5.34 11.23 -4.66
CA PRO A 113 6.10 10.13 -4.06
C PRO A 113 7.58 10.46 -3.85
N SER A 114 8.16 11.32 -4.69
CA SER A 114 9.54 11.80 -4.55
C SER A 114 9.84 12.44 -3.19
N PHE A 115 8.86 13.07 -2.54
CA PHE A 115 9.04 13.66 -1.21
C PHE A 115 9.11 12.62 -0.08
N THR A 116 8.86 11.34 -0.38
CA THR A 116 9.01 10.24 0.58
C THR A 116 10.31 9.47 0.45
N ALA A 117 11.23 9.91 -0.43
CA ALA A 117 12.48 9.19 -0.67
C ALA A 117 13.29 8.96 0.62
N HIS A 118 13.52 10.00 1.42
CA HIS A 118 14.24 9.89 2.69
C HIS A 118 13.50 9.00 3.71
N LEU A 119 12.17 9.10 3.75
CA LEU A 119 11.35 8.24 4.60
C LEU A 119 11.44 6.76 4.20
N LEU A 120 11.49 6.46 2.90
CA LEU A 120 11.66 5.10 2.39
C LEU A 120 13.06 4.54 2.65
N LEU A 121 14.09 5.38 2.58
CA LEU A 121 15.45 4.99 2.98
C LEU A 121 15.50 4.64 4.48
N ALA A 122 14.92 5.48 5.33
CA ALA A 122 14.83 5.20 6.76
C ALA A 122 13.98 3.95 7.05
N PHE A 123 12.89 3.71 6.32
CA PHE A 123 12.12 2.47 6.40
C PHE A 123 12.98 1.25 6.05
N ALA A 124 13.74 1.32 4.95
CA ALA A 124 14.60 0.23 4.53
C ALA A 124 15.69 -0.08 5.57
N GLU A 125 16.35 0.96 6.11
CA GLU A 125 17.39 0.82 7.12
C GLU A 125 16.82 0.25 8.43
N HIS A 126 15.88 0.96 9.06
CA HIS A 126 15.41 0.60 10.40
C HIS A 126 14.52 -0.65 10.39
N VAL A 127 13.60 -0.76 9.42
CA VAL A 127 12.57 -1.82 9.46
C VAL A 127 13.00 -3.04 8.66
N LEU A 128 13.52 -2.87 7.45
CA LEU A 128 13.84 -4.01 6.60
C LEU A 128 15.19 -4.65 6.94
N ILE A 129 16.22 -3.84 7.18
CA ILE A 129 17.59 -4.32 7.46
C ILE A 129 17.77 -4.58 8.96
N GLU A 130 17.54 -3.58 9.80
CA GLU A 130 17.77 -3.69 11.25
C GLU A 130 16.64 -4.41 11.99
N CYS A 131 15.54 -4.74 11.29
CA CYS A 131 14.42 -5.50 11.86
C CYS A 131 13.72 -4.80 13.04
N PHE A 132 13.80 -3.48 13.14
CA PHE A 132 13.06 -2.75 14.17
C PHE A 132 11.55 -2.75 13.86
N PRO A 133 10.69 -2.98 14.88
CA PRO A 133 9.25 -2.91 14.70
C PRO A 133 8.83 -1.55 14.15
N ILE A 134 8.06 -1.53 13.06
CA ILE A 134 7.69 -0.29 12.36
C ILE A 134 7.07 0.75 13.29
N GLN A 135 6.24 0.32 14.23
CA GLN A 135 5.56 1.19 15.20
C GLN A 135 6.54 1.97 16.10
N LYS A 136 7.71 1.38 16.38
CA LYS A 136 8.77 2.00 17.18
C LYS A 136 9.73 2.81 16.32
N ALA A 137 10.00 2.36 15.09
CA ALA A 137 10.90 3.03 14.16
C ALA A 137 10.28 4.30 13.56
N PHE A 138 8.95 4.35 13.37
CA PHE A 138 8.30 5.41 12.59
C PHE A 138 8.59 6.84 13.07
N PRO A 139 8.57 7.16 14.39
CA PRO A 139 8.94 8.51 14.84
C PRO A 139 10.37 8.91 14.47
N HIS A 140 11.32 7.97 14.56
CA HIS A 140 12.71 8.19 14.17
C HIS A 140 12.86 8.35 12.67
N MET A 141 12.16 7.52 11.89
CA MET A 141 12.13 7.61 10.43
C MET A 141 11.62 8.98 9.97
N LEU A 142 10.53 9.48 10.55
CA LEU A 142 10.01 10.82 10.27
C LEU A 142 11.02 11.91 10.65
N GLY A 143 11.71 11.74 11.78
CA GLY A 143 12.75 12.67 12.22
C GLY A 143 13.95 12.76 11.27
N GLN A 144 14.18 11.76 10.41
CA GLN A 144 15.27 11.71 9.42
C GLN A 144 14.80 12.06 8.00
N SER A 145 13.52 12.40 7.82
CA SER A 145 12.89 12.56 6.50
C SER A 145 12.91 14.00 5.96
N TYR A 146 13.90 14.81 6.33
CA TYR A 146 14.05 16.22 5.92
C TYR A 146 14.94 16.41 4.70
#